data_AF-A0A382LN45-F1
#
_entry.id   AF-A0A382LN45-F1
#
_cell.length_a   1.000
_cell.length_b   1.000
_cell.length_c   1.000
_cell.angle_alpha   90.00
_cell.angle_beta   90.00
_cell.angle_gamma   90.00
#
_symmetry.space_group_name_H-M   'P 1'
#
loop_
_entity.id
_entity.type
_entity.pdbx_description
1 polymer ?
#
loop_
_entity_poly.entity_id
_entity_poly.type
_entity_poly.pdbx_seq_one_letter_code
_entity_poly.pdbx_strand_id
1 'polypeptide(L)'
;MADKPFHPVKAYRDESFINSHVARPLRILAEYMEPEERFRAERVRDTIVIFGSARILSADKATEALQDAESNNGNFAKAQKDLKMSRYYEDSRELAHRLTTWSKSLDREDKRFVICTGGGPGIME
;
A
#
# COMPACT_ATOMS: atom_id res chain seq x y z
N MET A 1 -32.84 -29.44 -38.25
CA MET A 1 -32.07 -29.11 -37.04
C MET A 1 -32.12 -27.61 -36.90
N ALA A 2 -32.86 -27.09 -35.92
CA ALA A 2 -32.93 -25.65 -35.71
C ALA A 2 -31.58 -25.18 -35.18
N ASP A 3 -30.91 -24.33 -35.95
CA ASP A 3 -29.64 -23.74 -35.59
C ASP A 3 -29.81 -22.96 -34.27
N LYS A 4 -28.95 -23.19 -33.29
CA LYS A 4 -29.08 -22.50 -32.00
C LYS A 4 -28.90 -20.99 -32.24
N PRO A 5 -29.73 -20.12 -31.65
CA PRO A 5 -29.59 -18.68 -31.81
C PRO A 5 -28.22 -18.22 -31.32
N PHE A 6 -27.52 -17.45 -32.15
CA PHE A 6 -26.24 -16.85 -31.79
C PHE A 6 -26.45 -15.83 -30.68
N HIS A 7 -25.76 -16.02 -29.56
CA HIS A 7 -25.72 -15.06 -28.46
C HIS A 7 -24.34 -14.41 -28.43
N PRO A 8 -24.22 -13.10 -28.72
CA PRO A 8 -22.94 -12.42 -28.62
C PRO A 8 -22.45 -12.45 -27.16
N VAL A 9 -21.14 -12.57 -26.99
CA VAL A 9 -20.51 -12.44 -25.68
C VAL A 9 -20.78 -11.04 -25.16
N LYS A 10 -21.19 -10.94 -23.89
CA LYS A 10 -21.38 -9.64 -23.25
C LYS A 10 -20.04 -8.91 -23.24
N ALA A 11 -20.00 -7.64 -23.63
CA ALA A 11 -18.75 -6.89 -23.79
C ALA A 11 -17.84 -6.93 -22.55
N TYR A 12 -18.40 -6.91 -21.34
CA TYR A 12 -17.62 -7.01 -20.09
C TYR A 12 -17.03 -8.41 -19.80
N ARG A 13 -17.37 -9.42 -20.61
CA ARG A 13 -16.78 -10.77 -20.60
C ARG A 13 -15.87 -11.00 -21.82
N ASP A 14 -15.76 -10.04 -22.72
CA ASP A 14 -14.86 -10.09 -23.86
C ASP A 14 -13.51 -9.49 -23.45
N GLU A 15 -12.51 -10.35 -23.22
CA GLU A 15 -11.17 -9.94 -22.82
C GLU A 15 -10.46 -9.09 -23.88
N SER A 16 -10.73 -9.34 -25.17
CA SER A 16 -10.13 -8.57 -26.26
C SER A 16 -10.64 -7.13 -26.25
N PHE A 17 -11.93 -6.93 -25.98
CA PHE A 17 -12.54 -5.63 -25.81
C PHE A 17 -12.04 -4.93 -24.53
N ILE A 18 -12.11 -5.59 -23.36
CA ILE A 18 -11.77 -4.96 -22.07
C ILE A 18 -10.31 -4.51 -21.98
N ASN A 19 -9.39 -5.26 -22.61
CA ASN A 19 -7.98 -4.91 -22.65
C ASN A 19 -7.62 -3.93 -23.79
N SER A 20 -8.57 -3.59 -24.65
CA SER A 20 -8.36 -2.61 -25.72
C SER A 20 -8.18 -1.19 -25.17
N HIS A 21 -7.67 -0.29 -26.03
CA HIS A 21 -7.61 1.14 -25.74
C HIS A 21 -9.00 1.74 -25.50
N VAL A 22 -10.02 1.27 -26.24
CA VAL A 22 -11.40 1.79 -26.19
C VAL A 22 -12.03 1.55 -24.82
N ALA A 23 -11.74 0.41 -24.19
CA ALA A 23 -12.27 0.06 -22.87
C ALA A 23 -11.48 0.67 -21.69
N ARG A 24 -10.46 1.51 -21.94
CA ARG A 24 -9.70 2.16 -20.86
C ARG A 24 -10.59 2.94 -19.86
N PRO A 25 -11.61 3.72 -20.27
CA PRO A 25 -12.49 4.40 -19.32
C PRO A 25 -13.23 3.43 -18.39
N LEU A 26 -13.61 2.25 -18.90
CA LEU A 26 -14.26 1.21 -18.09
C LEU A 26 -13.31 0.65 -17.04
N ARG A 27 -12.05 0.40 -17.39
CA ARG A 27 -11.02 -0.05 -16.43
C ARG A 27 -10.74 1.00 -15.37
N ILE A 28 -10.62 2.28 -15.74
CA ILE A 28 -10.46 3.37 -14.76
C ILE A 28 -11.65 3.44 -13.80
N LEU A 29 -12.88 3.34 -14.33
CA LEU A 29 -14.08 3.34 -13.50
C LEU A 29 -14.13 2.13 -12.58
N ALA A 30 -13.72 0.95 -13.05
CA ALA A 30 -13.64 -0.26 -12.23
C ALA A 30 -12.63 -0.12 -11.09
N GLU A 31 -11.43 0.40 -11.37
CA GLU A 31 -10.37 0.70 -10.38
C GLU A 31 -10.77 1.80 -9.38
N TYR A 32 -11.84 2.55 -9.66
CA TYR A 32 -12.42 3.49 -8.71
C TYR A 32 -13.53 2.86 -7.87
N MET A 33 -14.49 2.20 -8.52
CA MET A 33 -15.69 1.67 -7.88
C MET A 33 -15.41 0.44 -7.00
N GLU A 34 -14.54 -0.47 -7.44
CA GLU A 34 -14.28 -1.70 -6.70
C GLU A 34 -13.59 -1.43 -5.35
N PRO A 35 -12.52 -0.61 -5.27
CA PRO A 35 -11.91 -0.27 -4.00
C PRO A 35 -12.84 0.48 -3.06
N GLU A 36 -13.69 1.38 -3.58
CA GLU A 36 -14.69 2.09 -2.77
C GLU A 36 -15.66 1.10 -2.10
N GLU A 37 -16.19 0.14 -2.86
CA GLU A 37 -17.10 -0.87 -2.32
C GLU A 37 -16.41 -1.80 -1.32
N ARG A 38 -15.14 -2.14 -1.57
CA ARG A 38 -14.34 -2.93 -0.64
C ARG A 38 -14.11 -2.20 0.68
N PHE A 39 -13.74 -0.92 0.65
CA PHE A 39 -13.60 -0.11 1.87
C PHE A 39 -14.91 0.01 2.65
N ARG A 40 -16.04 0.14 1.94
CA ARG A 40 -17.37 0.15 2.57
C ARG A 40 -17.68 -1.17 3.28
N ALA A 41 -17.43 -2.31 2.63
CA ALA A 41 -17.64 -3.63 3.21
C ALA A 41 -16.79 -3.86 4.48
N GLU A 42 -15.54 -3.41 4.47
CA GLU A 42 -14.61 -3.48 5.60
C GLU A 42 -14.81 -2.36 6.63
N ARG A 43 -15.81 -1.50 6.45
CA ARG A 43 -16.13 -0.36 7.33
C ARG A 43 -14.96 0.62 7.51
N VAL A 44 -14.11 0.76 6.50
CA VAL A 44 -13.05 1.77 6.45
C VAL A 44 -13.69 3.12 6.11
N ARG A 45 -13.77 4.01 7.09
CA ARG A 45 -14.41 5.34 6.94
C ARG A 45 -13.46 6.49 7.23
N ASP A 46 -12.78 6.41 8.38
CA ASP A 46 -11.85 7.43 8.84
C ASP A 46 -10.42 6.91 8.63
N THR A 47 -9.62 7.62 7.83
CA THR A 47 -8.25 7.21 7.50
C THR A 47 -7.24 8.27 7.93
N ILE A 48 -6.08 7.83 8.41
CA ILE A 48 -4.91 8.67 8.58
C ILE A 48 -3.90 8.23 7.53
N VAL A 49 -3.60 9.12 6.59
CA VAL A 49 -2.66 8.82 5.51
C VAL A 49 -1.24 9.18 5.94
N ILE A 50 -0.34 8.18 5.92
CA ILE A 50 1.08 8.37 6.19
C ILE A 50 1.85 8.33 4.87
N PHE A 51 2.66 9.37 4.63
CA PHE A 51 3.58 9.46 3.51
C PHE A 51 5.03 9.44 4.01
N GLY A 52 5.91 8.82 3.23
CA GLY A 52 7.34 8.88 3.50
C GLY A 52 8.18 8.17 2.45
N SER A 53 9.48 8.19 2.66
CA SER A 53 10.45 7.66 1.69
C SER A 53 10.42 6.13 1.65
N ALA A 54 10.34 5.58 0.43
CA ALA A 54 10.44 4.15 0.17
C ALA A 54 11.86 3.57 0.35
N ARG A 55 12.85 4.42 0.62
CA ARG A 55 14.27 4.05 0.69
C ARG A 55 14.83 3.96 2.11
N ILE A 56 14.05 4.35 3.11
CA ILE A 56 14.50 4.28 4.50
C ILE A 56 14.44 2.82 4.94
N LEU A 57 15.55 2.31 5.50
CA LEU A 57 15.64 0.95 6.01
C LEU A 57 15.15 0.91 7.46
N SER A 58 14.67 -0.26 7.91
CA SER A 58 14.49 -0.52 9.33
C SER A 58 15.83 -0.50 10.06
N ALA A 59 15.81 -0.29 11.38
CA ALA A 59 17.04 -0.27 12.18
C ALA A 59 17.86 -1.56 12.01
N ASP A 60 17.19 -2.72 12.00
CA ASP A 60 17.83 -4.03 11.82
C ASP A 60 18.54 -4.14 10.46
N LYS A 61 17.81 -3.87 9.37
CA LYS A 61 18.36 -3.94 7.99
C LYS A 61 19.49 -2.93 7.78
N ALA A 62 19.39 -1.75 8.39
CA ALA A 62 20.43 -0.73 8.27
C ALA A 62 21.69 -1.09 9.07
N THR A 63 21.54 -1.79 10.19
CA THR A 63 22.65 -2.29 11.01
C THR A 63 23.40 -3.40 10.28
N GLU A 64 22.66 -4.37 9.71
CA GLU A 64 23.23 -5.42 8.86
C GLU A 64 24.02 -4.82 7.68
N ALA A 65 23.42 -3.85 6.98
CA ALA A 65 24.07 -3.18 5.86
C ALA A 65 25.36 -2.42 6.27
N LEU A 66 25.44 -1.91 7.50
CA LEU A 66 26.64 -1.27 8.03
C LEU A 66 27.75 -2.28 8.27
N GLN A 67 27.43 -3.40 8.93
CA GLN A 67 28.39 -4.47 9.21
C GLN A 67 28.94 -5.10 7.92
N ASP A 68 28.08 -5.28 6.92
CA ASP A 68 28.48 -5.77 5.60
C ASP A 68 29.40 -4.79 4.88
N ALA A 69 29.16 -3.48 5.01
CA ALA A 69 29.99 -2.44 4.40
C ALA A 69 31.38 -2.36 5.06
N GLU A 70 31.48 -2.58 6.37
CA GLU A 70 32.76 -2.69 7.08
C GLU A 70 33.55 -3.93 6.63
N SER A 71 32.88 -5.07 6.52
CA SER A 71 33.53 -6.36 6.25
C SER A 71 33.97 -6.51 4.79
N ASN A 72 33.20 -5.97 3.84
CA ASN A 72 33.42 -6.17 2.40
C ASN A 72 33.98 -4.93 1.69
N ASN A 73 34.50 -3.95 2.43
CA ASN A 73 34.97 -2.66 1.89
C ASN A 73 33.91 -1.95 1.03
N GLY A 74 32.65 -2.04 1.47
CA GLY A 74 31.50 -1.41 0.84
C GLY A 74 31.44 0.09 1.10
N ASN A 75 30.38 0.75 0.66
CA ASN A 75 30.20 2.19 0.90
C ASN A 75 29.77 2.45 2.36
N PHE A 76 30.75 2.45 3.26
CA PHE A 76 30.56 2.65 4.70
C PHE A 76 29.87 3.98 5.03
N ALA A 77 30.26 5.07 4.35
CA ALA A 77 29.66 6.39 4.56
C ALA A 77 28.15 6.41 4.25
N LYS A 78 27.73 5.69 3.19
CA LYS A 78 26.31 5.53 2.87
C LYS A 78 25.60 4.68 3.93
N ALA A 79 26.16 3.51 4.29
CA ALA A 79 25.53 2.63 5.25
C ALA A 79 25.36 3.29 6.63
N GLN A 80 26.33 4.09 7.06
CA GLN A 80 26.25 4.87 8.30
C GLN A 80 25.14 5.93 8.23
N LYS A 81 24.96 6.59 7.07
CA LYS A 81 23.86 7.52 6.85
C LYS A 81 22.52 6.79 6.87
N ASP A 82 22.41 5.65 6.20
CA ASP A 82 21.18 4.87 6.15
C ASP A 82 20.79 4.37 7.55
N LEU A 83 21.76 3.93 8.37
CA LEU A 83 21.55 3.61 9.78
C LEU A 83 21.05 4.82 10.57
N LYS A 84 21.65 5.99 10.42
CA LYS A 84 21.15 7.21 11.07
C LYS A 84 19.71 7.54 10.66
N MET A 85 19.38 7.33 9.39
CA MET A 85 18.06 7.61 8.84
C MET A 85 17.02 6.54 9.23
N SER A 86 17.45 5.33 9.58
CA SER A 86 16.56 4.23 10.00
C SER A 86 15.67 4.58 11.20
N ARG A 87 16.11 5.54 12.03
CA ARG A 87 15.29 6.10 13.10
C ARG A 87 13.92 6.55 12.59
N TYR A 88 13.82 7.13 11.40
CA TYR A 88 12.52 7.58 10.87
C TYR A 88 11.57 6.42 10.55
N TYR A 89 12.11 5.24 10.20
CA TYR A 89 11.30 4.04 10.04
C TYR A 89 10.70 3.63 11.39
N GLU A 90 11.52 3.57 12.44
CA GLU A 90 11.03 3.21 13.78
C GLU A 90 10.09 4.28 14.36
N ASP A 91 10.39 5.57 14.17
CA ASP A 91 9.52 6.68 14.56
C ASP A 91 8.15 6.59 13.86
N SER A 92 8.12 6.13 12.59
CA SER A 92 6.87 5.95 11.83
C SER A 92 6.07 4.75 12.30
N ARG A 93 6.73 3.64 12.64
CA ARG A 93 6.09 2.47 13.26
C ARG A 93 5.50 2.79 14.61
N GLU A 94 6.24 3.52 15.45
CA GLU A 94 5.77 3.96 16.76
C GLU A 94 4.60 4.94 16.63
N LEU A 95 4.67 5.88 15.69
CA LEU A 95 3.56 6.79 15.41
C LEU A 95 2.30 6.02 15.00
N ALA A 96 2.41 5.08 14.05
CA ALA A 96 1.29 4.25 13.60
C ALA A 96 0.71 3.41 14.76
N HIS A 97 1.57 2.85 15.61
CA HIS A 97 1.17 2.12 16.81
C HIS A 97 0.37 3.00 17.77
N ARG A 98 0.90 4.18 18.12
CA ARG A 98 0.24 5.13 19.02
C ARG A 98 -1.10 5.62 18.48
N LEU A 99 -1.17 5.96 17.20
CA LEU A 99 -2.40 6.37 16.54
C LEU A 99 -3.45 5.26 16.55
N THR A 100 -3.04 4.02 16.30
CA THR A 100 -3.92 2.85 16.35
C THR A 100 -4.44 2.60 17.77
N THR A 101 -3.57 2.68 18.77
CA THR A 101 -3.94 2.50 20.18
C THR A 101 -4.91 3.58 20.65
N TRP A 102 -4.64 4.85 20.31
CA TRP A 102 -5.54 5.96 20.56
C TRP A 102 -6.89 5.82 19.84
N SER A 103 -6.87 5.44 18.55
CA SER A 103 -8.07 5.21 17.75
C SER A 103 -8.98 4.12 18.37
N LYS A 104 -8.39 3.05 18.89
CA LYS A 104 -9.11 1.97 19.58
C LYS A 104 -9.70 2.39 20.94
N SER A 105 -9.16 3.42 21.57
CA SER A 105 -9.67 3.93 22.87
C SER A 105 -10.83 4.91 22.72
N LEU A 106 -11.22 5.27 21.49
CA LEU A 106 -12.36 6.17 21.27
C LEU A 106 -13.67 5.45 21.58
N ASP A 107 -14.56 6.10 22.34
CA ASP A 107 -15.84 5.56 22.80
C ASP A 107 -16.92 5.59 21.71
N ARG A 108 -16.58 5.07 20.52
CA ARG A 108 -17.44 4.99 19.35
C ARG A 108 -17.08 3.78 18.52
N GLU A 109 -17.97 2.79 18.46
CA GLU A 109 -17.78 1.58 17.65
C GLU A 109 -17.57 1.89 16.15
N ASP A 110 -18.05 3.05 15.69
CA ASP A 110 -18.12 3.39 14.28
C ASP A 110 -16.92 4.23 13.79
N LYS A 111 -16.16 4.89 14.67
CA LYS A 111 -15.11 5.88 14.29
C LYS A 111 -13.69 5.42 14.60
N ARG A 112 -13.30 4.28 14.07
CA ARG A 112 -11.91 3.81 14.15
C ARG A 112 -11.12 4.37 12.98
N PHE A 113 -10.15 5.22 13.27
CA PHE A 113 -9.13 5.62 12.31
C PHE A 113 -8.26 4.43 11.94
N VAL A 114 -8.12 4.17 10.64
CA VAL A 114 -7.18 3.19 10.09
C VAL A 114 -6.01 3.89 9.42
N ILE A 115 -4.83 3.29 9.50
CA ILE A 115 -3.64 3.80 8.80
C ILE A 115 -3.74 3.42 7.32
N CYS A 116 -3.52 4.39 6.45
CA CYS A 116 -3.43 4.19 5.01
C CYS A 116 -2.06 4.67 4.50
N THR A 117 -1.41 3.87 3.67
CA THR A 117 -0.11 4.20 3.07
C THR A 117 -0.14 3.91 1.57
N GLY A 118 0.93 4.26 0.86
CA GLY A 118 1.10 3.88 -0.54
C GLY A 118 1.42 2.40 -0.77
N GLY A 119 1.55 1.57 0.28
CA GLY A 119 1.82 0.14 0.19
C GLY A 119 3.24 -0.23 -0.30
N GLY A 120 4.16 0.74 -0.35
CA GLY A 120 5.56 0.51 -0.69
C GLY A 120 6.44 0.21 0.53
N PRO A 121 7.74 -0.07 0.33
CA PRO A 121 8.67 -0.31 1.43
C PRO A 121 9.00 0.98 2.20
N GLY A 122 9.85 0.86 3.22
CA GLY A 122 10.34 1.99 4.00
C GLY A 122 9.28 2.56 4.92
N ILE A 123 9.11 3.89 4.94
CA ILE A 123 8.18 4.54 5.88
C ILE A 123 6.71 4.11 5.71
N MET A 124 6.37 3.54 4.55
CA MET A 124 5.01 3.10 4.23
C MET A 124 4.70 1.66 4.66
N GLU A 125 5.70 0.92 5.16
CA GLU A 125 5.63 -0.48 5.63
C GLU A 125 5.24 -0.55 7.12
#